data_AF-A0A1F9KDK5-F1
#
_entry.id   AF-A0A1F9KDK5-F1
#
_cell.length_a   1.000
_cell.length_b   1.000
_cell.length_c   1.000
_cell.angle_alpha   90.00
_cell.angle_beta   90.00
_cell.angle_gamma   90.00
#
_symmetry.space_group_name_H-M   'P 1'
#
loop_
_entity.id
_entity.type
_entity.pdbx_description
1 polymer ?
#
loop_
_entity_poly.entity_id
_entity_poly.type
_entity_poly.pdbx_seq_one_letter_code
_entity_poly.pdbx_strand_id
1 'polypeptide(L)'
;MTLRRLHFWVGLIGVTVFLATGIYMRAGFPELYGGNEVVRYHYRANHIYILLASLLNLALGCYLSLGVGWRKKAAMVGSTFLWLSPAVLVAAFVLEAPKGTPDRLLTLVGIFMVFIGALYHVPGRNT
;
A
#
# COMPACT_ATOMS: atom_id res chain seq x y z
N MET A 1 -5.73 -12.83 16.82
CA MET A 1 -4.48 -12.22 16.30
C MET A 1 -4.32 -10.83 16.89
N THR A 2 -3.11 -10.39 17.26
CA THR A 2 -2.91 -9.00 17.71
C THR A 2 -2.83 -8.05 16.50
N LEU A 3 -3.27 -6.80 16.67
CA LEU A 3 -3.24 -5.77 15.63
C LEU A 3 -1.85 -5.63 15.00
N ARG A 4 -0.82 -5.63 15.85
CA ARG A 4 0.59 -5.62 15.46
C ARG A 4 0.97 -6.82 14.57
N ARG A 5 0.57 -8.04 14.95
CA ARG A 5 0.86 -9.24 14.12
C ARG A 5 0.17 -9.15 12.75
N LEU A 6 -1.05 -8.62 12.69
CA LEU A 6 -1.75 -8.48 11.42
C LEU A 6 -1.03 -7.50 10.48
N HIS A 7 -0.65 -6.32 10.99
CA HIS A 7 0.19 -5.36 10.26
C HIS A 7 1.51 -5.98 9.78
N PHE A 8 2.19 -6.76 10.63
CA PHE A 8 3.43 -7.43 10.25
C PHE A 8 3.23 -8.38 9.06
N TRP A 9 2.23 -9.25 9.11
CA TRP A 9 1.97 -10.20 8.03
C TRP A 9 1.49 -9.51 6.75
N VAL A 10 0.59 -8.52 6.85
CA VAL A 10 0.15 -7.73 5.69
C VAL A 10 1.35 -7.03 5.05
N GLY A 11 2.22 -6.41 5.86
CA GLY A 11 3.43 -5.76 5.38
C GLY A 11 4.40 -6.74 4.72
N LEU A 12 4.65 -7.89 5.33
CA LEU A 12 5.55 -8.91 4.78
C LEU A 12 5.04 -9.50 3.46
N ILE A 13 3.75 -9.84 3.39
CA ILE A 13 3.11 -10.30 2.15
C ILE A 13 3.18 -9.19 1.10
N GLY A 14 2.87 -7.95 1.47
CA GLY A 14 2.94 -6.79 0.58
C GLY A 14 4.34 -6.54 0.00
N VAL A 15 5.40 -6.64 0.82
CA VAL A 15 6.80 -6.56 0.34
C VAL A 15 7.11 -7.69 -0.63
N THR A 16 6.62 -8.90 -0.37
CA THR A 16 6.79 -10.03 -1.29
C THR A 16 6.10 -9.76 -2.63
N VAL A 17 4.89 -9.20 -2.61
CA VAL A 17 4.15 -8.80 -3.82
C VAL A 17 4.86 -7.65 -4.55
N PHE A 18 5.42 -6.68 -3.82
CA PHE A 18 6.27 -5.64 -4.40
C PHE A 18 7.45 -6.25 -5.18
N LEU A 19 8.18 -7.20 -4.59
CA LEU A 19 9.27 -7.89 -5.29
C LEU A 19 8.78 -8.62 -6.55
N ALA A 20 7.65 -9.33 -6.44
CA ALA A 20 7.03 -10.02 -7.57
C ALA A 20 6.65 -9.06 -8.71
N THR A 21 6.03 -7.92 -8.40
CA THR A 21 5.71 -6.89 -9.43
C THR A 21 6.95 -6.28 -10.06
N GLY A 22 8.04 -6.13 -9.31
CA GLY A 22 9.34 -5.70 -9.84
C GLY A 22 9.94 -6.70 -10.82
N ILE A 23 9.90 -8.00 -10.48
CA ILE A 23 10.32 -9.08 -11.38
C ILE A 23 9.45 -9.09 -12.64
N TYR A 24 8.13 -8.96 -12.49
CA TYR A 24 7.19 -8.90 -13.60
C TYR A 24 7.51 -7.76 -14.58
N MET A 25 7.73 -6.53 -14.08
CA MET A 25 8.12 -5.41 -14.93
C MET A 25 9.49 -5.63 -15.59
N ARG A 26 10.46 -6.19 -14.85
CA ARG A 26 11.80 -6.47 -15.40
C ARG A 26 11.74 -7.50 -16.52
N ALA A 27 10.90 -8.53 -16.40
CA ALA A 27 10.77 -9.59 -17.39
C ALA A 27 9.93 -9.17 -18.61
N GLY A 28 8.91 -8.32 -18.42
CA GLY A 28 7.99 -7.92 -19.49
C GLY A 28 8.30 -6.58 -20.16
N PHE A 29 9.23 -5.76 -19.64
CA PHE A 29 9.61 -4.52 -20.32
C PHE A 29 10.66 -4.80 -21.41
N PRO A 30 10.53 -4.21 -22.61
CA PRO A 30 9.64 -3.10 -22.97
C PRO A 30 8.24 -3.47 -23.50
N GLU A 31 7.99 -4.74 -23.78
CA GLU A 31 6.76 -5.22 -24.43
C GLU A 31 5.47 -4.78 -23.71
N LEU A 32 5.44 -4.84 -22.38
CA LEU A 32 4.28 -4.45 -21.56
C LEU A 32 3.85 -2.99 -21.73
N TYR A 33 4.75 -2.08 -22.11
CA TYR A 33 4.39 -0.68 -22.34
C TYR A 33 4.29 -0.33 -23.83
N GLY A 34 4.76 -1.19 -24.74
CA GLY A 34 4.55 -1.04 -26.19
C GLY A 34 4.96 0.33 -26.76
N GLY A 35 5.96 0.99 -26.18
CA GLY A 35 6.36 2.36 -26.53
C GLY A 35 5.54 3.48 -25.90
N ASN A 36 4.45 3.18 -25.19
CA ASN A 36 3.65 4.13 -24.44
C ASN A 36 4.28 4.43 -23.06
N GLU A 37 4.93 5.59 -22.97
CA GLU A 37 5.56 6.07 -21.74
C GLU A 37 4.59 6.24 -20.56
N VAL A 38 3.31 6.53 -20.82
CA VAL A 38 2.29 6.66 -19.76
C VAL A 38 2.07 5.32 -19.06
N VAL A 39 1.98 4.23 -19.81
CA VAL A 39 1.87 2.86 -19.25
C VAL A 39 3.09 2.54 -18.39
N ARG A 40 4.29 2.90 -18.87
CA ARG A 40 5.53 2.73 -18.11
C ARG A 40 5.49 3.47 -16.78
N TYR A 41 5.01 4.72 -16.77
CA TYR A 41 4.89 5.51 -15.53
C TYR A 41 3.83 4.97 -14.59
N HIS A 42 2.69 4.49 -15.11
CA HIS A 42 1.64 3.91 -14.27
C HIS A 42 2.10 2.65 -13.54
N TYR A 43 2.78 1.74 -14.25
CA TYR A 43 3.36 0.53 -13.65
C TYR A 43 4.37 0.89 -12.55
N ARG A 44 5.29 1.82 -12.82
CA ARG A 44 6.31 2.26 -11.84
C ARG A 44 5.70 2.95 -10.63
N ALA A 45 4.71 3.83 -10.85
CA ALA A 45 4.01 4.51 -9.76
C ALA A 45 3.28 3.51 -8.85
N ASN A 46 2.46 2.62 -9.43
CA ASN A 46 1.74 1.61 -8.66
C ASN A 46 2.67 0.66 -7.93
N HIS A 47 3.79 0.26 -8.55
CA HIS A 47 4.82 -0.55 -7.90
C HIS A 47 5.38 0.13 -6.63
N ILE A 48 5.73 1.42 -6.70
CA ILE A 48 6.24 2.17 -5.54
C ILE A 48 5.13 2.39 -4.49
N TYR A 49 3.88 2.56 -4.91
CA TYR A 49 2.75 2.70 -3.98
C TYR A 49 2.46 1.41 -3.20
N ILE A 50 2.58 0.25 -3.85
CA ILE A 50 2.51 -1.06 -3.17
C ILE A 50 3.61 -1.13 -2.10
N LEU A 51 4.85 -0.71 -2.42
CA LEU A 51 5.94 -0.66 -1.44
C LEU A 51 5.59 0.26 -0.26
N LEU A 52 5.11 1.47 -0.53
CA LEU A 52 4.73 2.44 0.50
C LEU A 52 3.72 1.85 1.48
N ALA A 53 2.62 1.30 0.98
CA ALA A 53 1.58 0.69 1.80
C ALA A 53 2.12 -0.50 2.62
N SER A 54 2.99 -1.31 2.00
CA SER A 54 3.59 -2.49 2.62
C SER A 54 4.57 -2.13 3.73
N LEU A 55 5.43 -1.13 3.51
CA LEU A 55 6.39 -0.65 4.50
C LEU A 55 5.70 0.01 5.70
N LEU A 56 4.62 0.77 5.48
CA LEU A 56 3.84 1.33 6.59
C LEU A 56 3.21 0.22 7.45
N ASN A 57 2.65 -0.82 6.82
CA ASN A 57 2.17 -1.99 7.54
C ASN A 57 3.29 -2.70 8.30
N LEU A 58 4.45 -2.90 7.67
CA LEU A 58 5.58 -3.56 8.33
C LEU A 58 6.10 -2.75 9.51
N ALA A 59 6.21 -1.42 9.37
CA ALA A 59 6.63 -0.52 10.43
C ALA A 59 5.67 -0.56 11.63
N LEU A 60 4.36 -0.52 11.40
CA LEU A 60 3.37 -0.71 12.46
C LEU A 60 3.44 -2.14 13.03
N GLY A 61 3.73 -3.14 12.21
CA GLY A 61 3.96 -4.52 12.65
C GLY A 61 5.15 -4.67 13.60
N CYS A 62 6.16 -3.82 13.50
CA CYS A 62 7.32 -3.83 14.38
C CYS A 62 7.12 -2.93 15.62
N TYR A 63 6.56 -1.73 15.42
CA TYR A 63 6.65 -0.65 16.40
C TYR A 63 5.31 -0.19 16.98
N LEU A 64 4.17 -0.73 16.52
CA LEU A 64 2.86 -0.26 16.99
C LEU A 64 2.71 -0.42 18.50
N SER A 65 2.57 0.72 19.17
CA SER A 65 2.09 0.84 20.55
C SER A 65 0.71 1.49 20.52
N LEU A 66 -0.28 0.81 21.07
CA LEU A 66 -1.64 1.33 21.13
C LEU A 66 -1.76 2.33 22.29
N GLY A 67 -2.15 3.57 21.97
CA GLY A 67 -2.57 4.52 22.98
C GLY A 67 -3.88 4.11 23.68
N VAL A 68 -4.33 4.92 24.63
CA VAL A 68 -5.59 4.71 25.35
C VAL A 68 -6.72 5.64 24.84
N GLY A 69 -7.97 5.29 25.13
CA GLY A 69 -9.14 6.11 24.81
C GLY A 69 -9.40 6.29 23.31
N TRP A 70 -9.64 7.52 22.87
CA TRP A 70 -9.98 7.85 21.48
C TRP A 70 -8.84 7.53 20.50
N ARG A 71 -7.57 7.61 20.93
CA ARG A 71 -6.41 7.29 20.10
C ARG A 71 -6.39 5.82 19.70
N LYS A 72 -6.81 4.93 20.59
CA LYS A 72 -6.97 3.49 20.27
C LYS A 72 -8.00 3.28 19.17
N LYS A 73 -9.15 3.96 19.30
CA LYS A 73 -10.23 3.88 18.30
C LYS A 73 -9.77 4.44 16.94
N ALA A 74 -9.05 5.57 16.95
CA ALA A 74 -8.47 6.14 15.74
C ALA A 74 -7.48 5.15 15.09
N ALA A 75 -6.53 4.61 15.84
CA ALA A 75 -5.57 3.62 15.33
C ALA A 75 -6.26 2.38 14.74
N MET A 76 -7.35 1.90 15.35
CA MET A 76 -8.13 0.79 14.79
C MET A 76 -8.76 1.13 13.43
N VAL A 77 -9.38 2.31 13.30
CA VAL A 77 -9.94 2.77 12.01
C VAL A 77 -8.84 2.91 10.96
N GLY A 78 -7.71 3.53 11.34
CA GLY A 78 -6.57 3.69 10.46
C GLY A 78 -5.94 2.35 10.03
N SER A 79 -5.95 1.36 10.91
CA SER A 79 -5.47 0.00 10.63
C SER A 79 -6.28 -0.66 9.52
N THR A 80 -7.61 -0.52 9.55
CA THR A 80 -8.49 -1.08 8.51
C THR A 80 -8.13 -0.53 7.13
N PHE A 81 -7.92 0.79 7.01
CA PHE A 81 -7.51 1.40 5.75
C PHE A 81 -6.13 0.93 5.29
N LEU A 82 -5.16 0.84 6.21
CA LEU A 82 -3.82 0.35 5.87
C LEU A 82 -3.79 -1.13 5.49
N TRP A 83 -4.68 -1.98 6.02
CA TRP A 83 -4.73 -3.38 5.60
C TRP A 83 -5.30 -3.56 4.20
N LEU A 84 -6.29 -2.74 3.83
CA LEU A 84 -6.95 -2.81 2.53
C LEU A 84 -6.10 -2.16 1.42
N SER A 85 -5.30 -1.15 1.75
CA SER A 85 -4.59 -0.36 0.74
C SER A 85 -3.62 -1.15 -0.15
N PRO A 86 -2.80 -2.12 0.34
CA PRO A 86 -1.93 -2.91 -0.55
C PRO A 86 -2.75 -3.71 -1.56
N ALA A 87 -3.88 -4.30 -1.14
CA ALA A 87 -4.73 -5.08 -2.05
C ALA A 87 -5.34 -4.22 -3.16
N VAL A 88 -5.82 -3.01 -2.81
CA VAL A 88 -6.35 -2.05 -3.79
C VAL A 88 -5.25 -1.58 -4.75
N LEU A 89 -4.04 -1.32 -4.25
CA LEU A 89 -2.92 -0.86 -5.08
C LEU A 89 -2.38 -1.98 -6.00
N VAL A 90 -2.43 -3.24 -5.56
CA VAL A 90 -2.17 -4.40 -6.42
C VAL A 90 -3.23 -4.52 -7.51
N ALA A 91 -4.51 -4.33 -7.17
CA ALA A 91 -5.57 -4.28 -8.18
C ALA A 91 -5.35 -3.13 -9.17
N ALA A 92 -4.93 -1.95 -8.72
CA ALA A 92 -4.59 -0.83 -9.58
C ALA A 92 -3.39 -1.15 -10.50
N PHE A 93 -2.37 -1.85 -9.99
CA PHE A 93 -1.23 -2.31 -10.79
C PHE A 93 -1.66 -3.23 -11.93
N VAL A 94 -2.58 -4.16 -11.69
CA VAL A 94 -3.02 -5.13 -12.70
C VAL A 94 -4.06 -4.54 -13.65
N LEU A 95 -5.02 -3.76 -13.14
CA LEU A 95 -6.21 -3.35 -13.89
C LEU A 95 -6.10 -1.96 -14.51
N GLU A 96 -5.32 -1.04 -13.93
CA GLU A 96 -5.21 0.35 -14.42
C GLU A 96 -3.91 0.61 -15.16
N ALA A 97 -2.78 0.07 -14.68
CA ALA A 97 -1.48 0.34 -15.30
C ALA A 97 -1.42 -0.03 -16.81
N PRO A 98 -1.96 -1.17 -17.26
CA PRO A 98 -1.92 -1.52 -18.69
C PRO A 98 -2.77 -0.62 -19.58
N LYS A 99 -3.82 0.03 -19.02
CA LYS A 99 -4.76 0.85 -19.79
C LYS A 99 -4.14 2.16 -20.27
N GLY A 100 -3.13 2.68 -19.56
CA GLY A 100 -2.51 3.97 -19.88
C GLY A 100 -3.47 5.16 -19.82
N THR A 101 -4.64 5.00 -19.20
CA THR A 101 -5.66 6.06 -19.10
C THR A 101 -5.31 7.05 -17.98
N PRO A 102 -5.75 8.31 -18.09
CA PRO A 102 -5.63 9.28 -17.00
C PRO A 102 -6.53 8.94 -15.82
N ASP A 103 -7.68 8.30 -16.06
CA ASP A 103 -8.56 7.84 -15.00
C ASP A 103 -7.97 6.62 -14.28
N ARG A 104 -7.77 6.76 -12.96
CA ARG A 104 -7.04 5.83 -12.09
C ARG A 104 -7.67 5.74 -10.70
N LEU A 105 -8.97 5.46 -10.68
CA LEU A 105 -9.78 5.45 -9.46
C LEU A 105 -9.26 4.50 -8.37
N LEU A 106 -8.79 3.30 -8.73
CA LEU A 106 -8.21 2.35 -7.77
C LEU A 106 -6.89 2.88 -7.20
N THR A 107 -6.03 3.46 -8.05
CA THR A 107 -4.80 4.11 -7.59
C THR A 107 -5.14 5.22 -6.58
N LEU A 108 -6.12 6.07 -6.92
CA LEU A 108 -6.57 7.18 -6.09
C LEU A 108 -7.09 6.67 -4.74
N VAL A 109 -8.04 5.73 -4.76
CA VAL A 109 -8.63 5.13 -3.56
C VAL A 109 -7.54 4.48 -2.70
N GLY A 110 -6.64 3.69 -3.29
CA GLY A 110 -5.55 3.03 -2.59
C GLY A 110 -4.62 4.02 -1.87
N ILE A 111 -4.25 5.12 -2.52
CA ILE A 111 -3.43 6.17 -1.91
C ILE A 111 -4.19 6.92 -0.81
N PHE A 112 -5.47 7.24 -1.00
CA PHE A 112 -6.27 7.85 0.06
C PHE A 112 -6.44 6.93 1.27
N MET A 113 -6.55 5.61 1.07
CA MET A 113 -6.54 4.65 2.16
C MET A 113 -5.21 4.67 2.92
N VAL A 114 -4.07 4.71 2.22
CA VAL A 114 -2.75 4.88 2.86
C VAL A 114 -2.71 6.18 3.67
N PHE A 115 -3.11 7.29 3.07
CA PHE A 115 -3.08 8.61 3.68
C PHE A 115 -3.93 8.70 4.94
N ILE A 116 -5.21 8.31 4.86
CA ILE A 116 -6.13 8.29 6.00
C ILE A 116 -5.62 7.33 7.07
N GLY A 117 -5.17 6.14 6.66
CA GLY A 117 -4.68 5.14 7.59
C GLY A 117 -3.43 5.57 8.37
N ALA A 118 -2.53 6.31 7.71
CA ALA A 118 -1.35 6.92 8.35
C ALA A 118 -1.75 8.07 9.28
N LEU A 119 -2.65 8.97 8.87
CA LEU A 119 -3.11 10.09 9.70
C LEU A 119 -3.75 9.63 11.02
N TYR A 120 -4.48 8.53 10.98
CA TYR A 120 -5.16 7.98 12.15
C TYR A 120 -4.21 7.27 13.13
N HIS A 121 -2.95 7.03 12.74
CA HIS A 121 -1.89 6.54 13.61
C HIS A 121 -1.16 7.71 14.29
N VAL A 122 -1.86 8.39 15.20
CA VAL A 122 -1.29 9.46 16.01
C VAL A 122 -0.46 8.86 17.16
N PRO A 123 0.81 9.28 17.36
CA PRO A 123 1.64 8.79 18.45
C PRO A 123 0.99 9.03 19.82
N GLY A 124 0.89 7.99 20.63
CA GLY A 124 0.59 8.14 22.05
C GLY A 124 1.83 8.65 22.78
N ARG A 125 1.70 9.68 23.62
CA ARG A 125 2.72 9.96 24.64
C ARG A 125 2.76 8.77 25.59
N ASN A 126 3.88 8.07 25.67
CA ASN A 126 4.19 7.18 26.77
C ASN A 126 4.43 8.09 27.99
N THR A 127 3.38 8.32 28.78
CA THR A 127 3.51 8.84 30.15
C THR A 127 3.80 7.68 31.08
#